data_AF-A0A0U1NZD3-F1
#
_entry.id   AF-A0A0U1NZD3-F1
#
_cell.length_a   1.000
_cell.length_b   1.000
_cell.length_c   1.000
_cell.angle_alpha   90.00
_cell.angle_beta   90.00
_cell.angle_gamma   90.00
#
_symmetry.space_group_name_H-M   'P 1'
#
loop_
_entity.id
_entity.type
_entity.pdbx_description
1 polymer ?
#
loop_
_entity_poly.entity_id
_entity_poly.type
_entity_poly.pdbx_seq_one_letter_code
_entity_poly.pdbx_strand_id
1 'polypeptide(L)'
;MKKSILFIASIIASLILISCSNQSTALSYNKQSKAPSKDVREVVWSQLPTADKERIKGTWKDAKVMSKDVLTKEMAFWIKDKSYVGKEVYKIVFPTTFIGQPNIMLVYADVATYAYIGKGTVQ
;
A
#
# COMPACT_ATOMS: atom_id res chain seq x y z
N MET A 1 -16.91 -66.42 8.57
CA MET A 1 -18.32 -66.02 8.77
C MET A 1 -18.37 -64.57 9.24
N LYS A 2 -19.27 -63.76 8.66
CA LYS A 2 -19.79 -62.46 9.15
C LYS A 2 -18.82 -61.27 9.04
N LYS A 3 -18.80 -60.57 7.89
CA LYS A 3 -19.69 -59.46 7.45
C LYS A 3 -19.31 -58.11 8.06
N SER A 4 -18.61 -57.31 7.25
CA SER A 4 -18.49 -55.85 7.38
C SER A 4 -19.88 -55.21 7.39
N ILE A 5 -20.15 -54.34 8.38
CA ILE A 5 -21.32 -53.46 8.39
C ILE A 5 -20.84 -52.05 8.77
N LEU A 6 -21.00 -51.15 7.81
CA LEU A 6 -21.01 -49.70 7.93
C LEU A 6 -21.96 -49.24 9.05
N PHE A 7 -21.54 -48.26 9.86
CA PHE A 7 -22.45 -47.23 10.36
C PHE A 7 -21.76 -45.87 10.31
N ILE A 8 -22.09 -45.12 9.26
CA ILE A 8 -21.88 -43.67 9.13
C ILE A 8 -23.01 -43.00 9.91
N ALA A 9 -22.70 -41.83 10.47
CA ALA A 9 -23.57 -40.85 11.12
C ALA A 9 -23.87 -41.10 12.60
N SER A 10 -23.07 -40.50 13.47
CA SER A 10 -23.64 -39.71 14.56
C SER A 10 -22.60 -38.74 15.15
N ILE A 11 -22.70 -37.49 14.70
CA ILE A 11 -22.57 -36.29 15.56
C ILE A 11 -21.17 -36.03 16.13
N ILE A 12 -20.45 -35.23 15.35
CA ILE A 12 -19.39 -34.32 15.80
C ILE A 12 -20.01 -33.35 16.81
N ALA A 13 -19.92 -33.68 18.09
CA ALA A 13 -20.09 -32.79 19.24
C ALA A 13 -19.20 -33.38 20.34
N SER A 14 -18.15 -32.76 20.82
CA SER A 14 -18.06 -31.38 21.26
C SER A 14 -16.58 -31.02 21.34
N LEU A 15 -16.17 -29.93 20.68
CA LEU A 15 -14.90 -29.28 20.95
C LEU A 15 -14.95 -28.74 22.39
N ILE A 16 -14.26 -29.44 23.29
CA ILE A 16 -14.05 -28.97 24.66
C ILE A 16 -13.21 -27.70 24.58
N LEU A 17 -13.79 -26.61 25.09
CA LEU A 17 -13.22 -25.27 25.17
C LEU A 17 -11.94 -25.30 26.01
N ILE A 18 -10.79 -25.19 25.36
CA ILE A 18 -9.54 -24.86 26.04
C ILE A 18 -9.62 -23.39 26.42
N SER A 19 -9.81 -23.16 27.71
CA SER A 19 -9.71 -21.86 28.36
C SER A 19 -8.25 -21.37 28.26
N CYS A 20 -7.98 -20.42 27.36
CA CYS A 20 -6.71 -19.69 27.34
C CYS A 20 -6.89 -18.38 28.10
N SER A 21 -6.18 -18.33 29.22
CA SER A 21 -5.92 -17.17 30.08
C SER A 21 -5.51 -15.93 29.29
N ASN A 22 -6.06 -14.78 29.70
CA ASN A 22 -5.67 -13.46 29.22
C ASN A 22 -4.20 -13.18 29.54
N GLN A 23 -3.35 -13.19 28.51
CA GLN A 23 -2.14 -12.40 28.48
C GLN A 23 -2.01 -11.80 27.08
N SER A 24 -2.45 -10.55 26.96
CA SER A 24 -2.42 -9.76 25.73
C SER A 24 -0.98 -9.44 25.37
N THR A 25 -0.27 -10.37 24.73
CA THR A 25 0.85 -10.01 23.86
C THR A 25 0.23 -9.35 22.63
N ALA A 26 0.45 -8.04 22.50
CA ALA A 26 0.07 -7.27 21.32
C ALA A 26 0.92 -7.72 20.12
N LEU A 27 0.57 -8.86 19.53
CA LEU A 27 0.93 -9.19 18.16
C LEU A 27 -0.04 -8.43 17.27
N SER A 28 0.45 -7.33 16.71
CA SER A 28 -0.22 -6.52 15.70
C SER A 28 -0.37 -7.34 14.41
N TYR A 29 -1.33 -8.27 14.40
CA TYR A 29 -1.90 -8.78 13.16
C TYR A 29 -2.81 -7.70 12.60
N ASN A 30 -2.42 -7.20 11.42
CA ASN A 30 -3.12 -6.21 10.62
C ASN A 30 -4.64 -6.47 10.59
N LYS A 31 -5.35 -5.76 11.46
CA LYS A 31 -6.77 -5.50 11.27
C LYS A 31 -6.79 -4.47 10.14
N GLN A 32 -6.85 -4.95 8.90
CA GLN A 32 -7.24 -4.16 7.73
C GLN A 32 -8.70 -3.73 7.94
N SER A 33 -8.91 -2.82 8.89
CA SER A 33 -10.06 -1.96 8.95
C SER A 33 -10.07 -1.28 7.60
N LYS A 34 -11.04 -1.64 6.75
CA LYS A 34 -11.34 -0.89 5.54
C LYS A 34 -11.86 0.47 6.00
N ALA A 35 -10.91 1.35 6.36
CA ALA A 35 -11.11 2.77 6.48
C ALA A 35 -11.83 3.24 5.20
N PRO A 36 -12.61 4.34 5.25
CA PRO A 36 -13.06 4.98 4.01
C PRO A 36 -11.88 5.02 3.05
N SER A 37 -12.03 4.50 1.83
CA SER A 37 -10.93 4.27 0.90
C SER A 37 -10.24 5.61 0.65
N LYS A 38 -9.19 5.90 1.42
CA LYS A 38 -8.51 7.19 1.36
C LYS A 38 -7.91 7.31 -0.03
N ASP A 39 -8.07 8.46 -0.65
CA ASP A 39 -7.51 8.71 -1.97
C ASP A 39 -5.99 8.52 -1.90
N VAL A 40 -5.42 7.78 -2.85
CA VAL A 40 -3.97 7.53 -2.88
C VAL A 40 -3.17 8.84 -2.85
N ARG A 41 -3.68 9.91 -3.48
CA ARG A 41 -3.05 11.23 -3.49
C ARG A 41 -2.99 11.84 -2.09
N GLU A 42 -4.06 11.71 -1.31
CA GLU A 42 -4.13 12.21 0.06
C GLU A 42 -3.15 11.46 0.97
N VAL A 43 -3.15 10.13 0.88
CA VAL A 43 -2.26 9.27 1.68
C VAL A 43 -0.80 9.55 1.35
N VAL A 44 -0.46 9.62 0.07
CA VAL A 44 0.91 9.91 -0.38
C VAL A 44 1.32 11.33 0.00
N TRP A 45 0.46 12.32 -0.21
CA TRP A 45 0.70 13.71 0.19
C TRP A 45 1.06 13.81 1.67
N SER A 46 0.32 13.13 2.54
CA SER A 46 0.57 13.17 3.99
C SER A 46 1.99 12.73 4.36
N GLN A 47 2.55 11.78 3.60
CA GLN A 47 3.89 11.19 3.79
C GLN A 47 5.02 12.00 3.13
N LEU A 48 4.72 13.00 2.29
CA LEU A 48 5.76 13.79 1.63
C LEU A 48 6.56 14.62 2.65
N PRO A 49 7.90 14.73 2.46
CA PRO A 49 8.72 15.66 3.21
C PRO A 49 8.21 17.11 3.10
N THR A 50 8.40 17.92 4.15
CA THR A 50 7.95 19.33 4.17
C THR A 50 8.49 20.12 2.98
N ALA A 51 9.79 19.98 2.68
CA ALA A 51 10.42 20.64 1.52
C ALA A 51 9.79 20.25 0.17
N ASP A 52 9.24 19.03 0.05
CA ASP A 52 8.51 18.62 -1.14
C ASP A 52 7.11 19.22 -1.20
N LYS A 53 6.44 19.41 -0.06
CA LYS A 53 5.13 20.07 0.00
C LYS A 53 5.22 21.55 -0.33
N GLU A 54 6.25 22.25 0.13
CA GLU A 54 6.45 23.69 -0.09
C GLU A 54 6.61 24.07 -1.57
N ARG A 55 7.15 23.16 -2.40
CA ARG A 55 7.31 23.38 -3.84
C ARG A 55 6.08 22.97 -4.67
N ILE A 56 5.07 22.34 -4.07
CA ILE A 56 3.85 21.95 -4.78
C ILE A 56 2.90 23.15 -4.84
N LYS A 57 2.34 23.37 -6.03
CA LYS A 57 1.29 24.34 -6.24
C LYS A 57 -0.06 23.73 -5.84
N GLY A 58 -0.58 24.11 -4.68
CA GLY A 58 -1.87 23.66 -4.18
C GLY A 58 -1.77 22.52 -3.17
N THR A 59 -2.66 21.54 -3.28
CA THR A 59 -2.83 20.43 -2.33
C THR A 59 -2.82 19.08 -3.05
N TRP A 60 -3.07 17.99 -2.30
CA TRP A 60 -3.25 16.67 -2.88
C TRP A 60 -4.37 16.57 -3.92
N LYS A 61 -5.38 17.46 -3.84
CA LYS A 61 -6.51 17.48 -4.78
C LYS A 61 -6.08 17.88 -6.19
N ASP A 62 -5.01 18.66 -6.29
CA ASP A 62 -4.45 19.17 -7.55
C ASP A 62 -3.52 18.15 -8.23
N ALA A 63 -3.20 17.06 -7.53
CA ALA A 63 -2.39 15.98 -8.07
C ALA A 63 -3.18 15.09 -9.03
N LYS A 64 -2.49 14.52 -10.02
CA LYS A 64 -3.05 13.56 -10.97
C LYS A 64 -2.39 12.20 -10.77
N VAL A 65 -3.22 11.16 -10.64
CA VAL A 65 -2.75 9.78 -10.78
C VAL A 65 -2.63 9.51 -12.28
N MET A 66 -1.42 9.31 -12.78
CA MET A 66 -1.20 9.07 -14.21
C MET A 66 -1.59 7.64 -14.60
N SER A 67 -1.01 6.67 -13.91
CA SER A 67 -1.25 5.24 -14.13
C SER A 67 -0.65 4.43 -13.00
N LYS A 68 -0.89 3.12 -13.04
CA LYS A 68 0.02 2.15 -12.43
C LYS A 68 1.01 1.69 -13.49
N ASP A 69 2.26 1.47 -13.10
CA ASP A 69 3.33 1.07 -14.01
C ASP A 69 4.36 0.21 -13.29
N VAL A 70 5.10 -0.60 -14.03
CA VAL A 70 6.20 -1.39 -13.47
C VAL A 70 7.40 -0.46 -13.26
N LEU A 71 7.88 -0.36 -12.02
CA LEU A 71 9.01 0.48 -11.70
C LEU A 71 10.31 -0.12 -12.29
N THR A 72 10.88 0.54 -13.30
CA THR A 72 12.13 0.10 -13.92
C THR A 72 13.36 0.55 -13.11
N LYS A 73 14.54 0.01 -13.45
CA LYS A 73 15.81 0.42 -12.82
C LYS A 73 16.12 1.90 -13.05
N GLU A 74 15.83 2.39 -14.25
CA GLU A 74 16.04 3.78 -14.68
C GLU A 74 15.12 4.72 -13.91
N MET A 75 13.82 4.38 -13.81
CA MET A 75 12.86 5.15 -13.01
C MET A 75 13.23 5.18 -11.53
N ALA A 76 13.76 4.08 -11.02
CA ALA A 76 14.15 3.94 -9.63
C ALA A 76 15.49 4.59 -9.29
N PHE A 77 16.16 5.29 -10.22
CA PHE A 77 17.52 5.83 -10.01
C PHE A 77 17.65 6.60 -8.68
N TRP A 78 16.72 7.50 -8.39
CA TRP A 78 16.68 8.32 -7.17
C TRP A 78 15.94 7.70 -5.97
N ILE A 79 15.38 6.52 -6.12
CA ILE A 79 14.62 5.82 -5.06
C ILE A 79 15.59 5.04 -4.18
N LYS A 80 15.48 5.18 -2.85
CA LYS A 80 16.36 4.48 -1.91
C LYS A 80 16.09 2.97 -1.86
N ASP A 81 14.81 2.60 -1.74
CA ASP A 81 14.41 1.20 -1.69
C ASP A 81 14.32 0.61 -3.09
N LYS A 82 15.38 -0.11 -3.48
CA LYS A 82 15.45 -0.79 -4.78
C LYS A 82 14.62 -2.08 -4.85
N SER A 83 14.04 -2.54 -3.73
CA SER A 83 13.19 -3.75 -3.72
C SER A 83 11.88 -3.56 -4.50
N TYR A 84 11.52 -2.32 -4.86
CA TYR A 84 10.38 -2.01 -5.71
C TYR A 84 10.66 -2.15 -7.21
N VAL A 85 11.92 -2.31 -7.62
CA VAL A 85 12.23 -2.53 -9.04
C VAL A 85 11.55 -3.82 -9.52
N GLY A 86 10.83 -3.74 -10.64
CA GLY A 86 10.02 -4.83 -11.18
C GLY A 86 8.65 -5.00 -10.54
N LYS A 87 8.26 -4.15 -9.57
CA LYS A 87 6.92 -4.13 -8.98
C LYS A 87 6.06 -3.04 -9.61
N GLU A 88 4.75 -3.28 -9.63
CA GLU A 88 3.77 -2.26 -10.02
C GLU A 88 3.67 -1.18 -8.93
N VAL A 89 3.71 0.09 -9.35
CA VAL A 89 3.62 1.27 -8.48
C VAL A 89 2.64 2.28 -9.06
N TYR A 90 2.01 3.10 -8.22
CA TYR A 90 1.30 4.30 -8.67
C TYR A 90 2.28 5.38 -9.12
N LYS A 91 1.98 6.04 -10.23
CA LYS A 91 2.62 7.28 -10.68
C LYS A 91 1.71 8.46 -10.39
N ILE A 92 2.16 9.36 -9.52
CA ILE A 92 1.40 10.53 -9.09
C ILE A 92 2.20 11.78 -9.45
N VAL A 93 1.57 12.71 -10.17
CA VAL A 93 2.19 13.98 -10.51
C VAL A 93 1.55 15.10 -9.74
N PHE A 94 2.39 15.88 -9.06
CA PHE A 94 1.99 17.09 -8.36
C PHE A 94 2.44 18.30 -9.18
N PRO A 95 1.56 19.28 -9.49
CA PRO A 95 2.00 20.53 -10.08
C PRO A 95 2.94 21.27 -9.11
N THR A 96 3.96 21.94 -9.62
CA THR A 96 4.91 22.70 -8.79
C THR A 96 4.80 24.20 -9.04
N THR A 97 5.40 24.98 -8.15
CA THR A 97 5.55 26.44 -8.29
C THR A 97 6.73 26.82 -9.20
N PHE A 98 7.47 25.83 -9.74
CA PHE A 98 8.59 26.07 -10.64
C PHE A 98 8.13 26.69 -11.97
N ILE A 99 8.89 27.67 -12.46
CA ILE A 99 8.54 28.45 -13.67
C ILE A 99 8.94 27.70 -14.96
N GLY A 100 9.93 26.80 -14.90
CA GLY A 100 10.37 26.02 -16.06
C GLY A 100 9.52 24.78 -16.35
N GLN A 101 9.69 24.22 -17.55
CA GLN A 101 9.03 22.99 -17.97
C GLN A 101 9.99 21.79 -17.83
N PRO A 102 9.52 20.63 -17.32
CA PRO A 102 8.16 20.38 -16.82
C PRO A 102 7.96 20.91 -15.39
N ASN A 103 6.85 21.60 -15.14
CA ASN A 103 6.50 22.18 -13.82
C ASN A 103 5.74 21.20 -12.91
N ILE A 104 6.24 19.96 -12.83
CA ILE A 104 5.63 18.90 -12.04
C ILE A 104 6.67 18.14 -11.21
N MET A 105 6.21 17.49 -10.15
CA MET A 105 6.96 16.54 -9.36
C MET A 105 6.32 15.15 -9.50
N LEU A 106 7.08 14.19 -10.02
CA LEU A 106 6.67 12.79 -10.12
C LEU A 106 7.00 12.05 -8.83
N VAL A 107 6.00 11.35 -8.29
CA VAL A 107 6.07 10.55 -7.07
C VAL A 107 5.59 9.13 -7.36
N TYR A 108 6.27 8.15 -6.77
CA TYR A 108 5.90 6.75 -6.80
C TYR A 108 5.33 6.30 -5.47
N ALA A 109 4.30 5.45 -5.50
CA ALA A 109 3.69 4.90 -4.31
C ALA A 109 3.29 3.43 -4.48
N ASP A 110 3.33 2.68 -3.39
CA ASP A 110 2.96 1.27 -3.37
C ASP A 110 1.47 1.07 -3.68
N VAL A 111 1.14 0.06 -4.48
CA VAL A 111 -0.23 -0.16 -4.95
C VAL A 111 -1.14 -0.70 -3.84
N ALA A 112 -0.61 -1.49 -2.91
CA ALA A 112 -1.40 -2.14 -1.87
C ALA A 112 -1.61 -1.26 -0.63
N THR A 113 -0.58 -0.47 -0.29
CA THR A 113 -0.50 0.29 0.98
C THR A 113 -0.55 1.80 0.79
N TYR A 114 -0.39 2.28 -0.45
CA TYR A 114 -0.24 3.71 -0.76
C TYR A 114 0.96 4.35 -0.05
N ALA A 115 1.93 3.54 0.39
CA ALA A 115 3.17 4.02 0.97
C ALA A 115 3.97 4.81 -0.05
N TYR A 116 4.51 5.96 0.36
CA TYR A 116 5.43 6.74 -0.46
C TYR A 116 6.73 5.96 -0.68
N ILE A 117 7.09 5.74 -1.94
CA ILE A 117 8.31 5.00 -2.33
C ILE A 117 9.46 5.96 -2.61
N GLY A 118 9.18 7.03 -3.37
CA GLY A 118 10.21 7.97 -3.79
C GLY A 118 9.77 8.92 -4.90
N LYS A 119 10.71 9.71 -5.38
CA LYS A 119 10.52 10.69 -6.47
C LYS A 119 11.20 10.22 -7.74
N GLY A 120 10.59 10.57 -8.87
CA GLY A 120 11.16 10.37 -10.20
C GLY A 120 11.48 11.67 -10.90
N THR A 121 12.23 11.57 -11.99
CA THR A 121 12.32 12.63 -12.99
C THR A 121 11.23 12.43 -14.03
N VAL A 122 10.74 13.51 -14.59
CA VAL A 122 9.96 13.47 -15.82
C VAL A 122 10.98 13.36 -16.96
N GLN A 123 10.83 12.36 -17.81
CA GLN A 123 11.56 12.27 -19.08
C GLN A 123 10.65 12.72 -20.21
#